data_AF-A0A1S8A4V9-F1
#
_entry.id   AF-A0A1S8A4V9-F1
#
_cell.length_a   1.000
_cell.length_b   1.000
_cell.length_c   1.000
_cell.angle_alpha   90.00
_cell.angle_beta   90.00
_cell.angle_gamma   90.00
#
_symmetry.space_group_name_H-M   'P 1'
#
loop_
_entity.id
_entity.type
_entity.pdbx_description
1 polymer ?
#
loop_
_entity_poly.entity_id
_entity_poly.type
_entity_poly.pdbx_seq_one_letter_code
_entity_poly.pdbx_strand_id
1 'polypeptide(L)'
;MSIPMTPEAQAKAEAALHAFVVEDWTLFSICLTLTIFRTYGRTRNAGWGGLQGDDYFIFVALVFYAAETTLAYLVGAVAMGLANNGMTKEQRETIDPNGEEYRLR
;
A
#
# COMPACT_ATOMS: atom_id res chain seq x y z
N MET A 1 6.79 19.45 25.34
CA MET A 1 5.39 19.92 25.26
C MET A 1 4.95 19.69 23.84
N SER A 2 4.31 18.55 23.56
CA SER A 2 3.82 18.22 22.21
C SER A 2 2.78 19.26 21.83
N ILE A 3 3.07 20.08 20.83
CA ILE A 3 2.02 20.89 20.20
C ILE A 3 1.09 19.85 19.56
N PRO A 4 -0.17 19.72 19.99
CA PRO A 4 -1.11 18.85 19.31
C PRO A 4 -1.17 19.30 17.85
N MET A 5 -1.11 18.34 16.90
CA MET A 5 -1.34 18.65 15.49
C MET A 5 -2.59 19.52 15.39
N THR A 6 -2.49 20.61 14.62
CA THR A 6 -3.68 21.42 14.38
C THR A 6 -4.73 20.55 13.69
N PRO A 7 -6.03 20.78 13.92
CA PRO A 7 -7.08 20.02 13.24
C PRO A 7 -6.91 20.00 11.72
N GLU A 8 -6.40 21.09 11.14
CA GLU A 8 -6.08 21.20 9.72
C GLU A 8 -4.96 20.25 9.27
N ALA A 9 -3.92 20.09 10.08
CA ALA A 9 -2.80 19.21 9.75
C ALA A 9 -3.21 17.73 9.85
N GLN A 10 -4.02 17.38 10.85
CA GLN A 10 -4.57 16.04 10.98
C GLN A 10 -5.50 15.69 9.81
N ALA A 11 -6.40 16.60 9.41
CA ALA A 11 -7.28 16.39 8.26
C ALA A 11 -6.50 16.18 6.95
N LYS A 12 -5.37 16.88 6.76
CA LYS A 12 -4.49 16.67 5.61
C LYS A 12 -3.82 15.29 5.63
N ALA A 13 -3.35 14.84 6.80
CA ALA A 13 -2.74 13.52 6.96
C ALA A 13 -3.74 12.39 6.68
N GLU A 14 -4.97 12.51 7.19
CA GLU A 14 -6.06 11.56 6.93
C GLU A 14 -6.45 11.52 5.44
N ALA A 15 -6.54 12.68 4.79
CA ALA A 15 -6.83 12.76 3.36
C ALA A 15 -5.70 12.14 2.50
N ALA A 16 -4.45 12.38 2.86
CA ALA A 16 -3.29 11.78 2.19
C ALA A 16 -3.27 10.26 2.35
N LEU A 17 -3.54 9.76 3.57
CA LEU A 17 -3.68 8.32 3.81
C LEU A 17 -4.81 7.73 2.98
N HIS A 18 -5.98 8.37 2.93
CA HIS A 18 -7.11 7.88 2.15
C HIS A 18 -6.76 7.78 0.65
N ALA A 19 -6.12 8.82 0.09
CA ALA A 19 -5.68 8.79 -1.31
C ALA A 19 -4.69 7.66 -1.59
N PHE A 20 -3.69 7.47 -0.71
CA PHE A 20 -2.73 6.37 -0.79
C PHE A 20 -3.41 5.00 -0.74
N VAL A 21 -4.32 4.79 0.22
CA VAL A 21 -5.06 3.53 0.38
C VAL A 21 -5.91 3.25 -0.86
N VAL A 22 -6.60 4.25 -1.41
CA VAL A 22 -7.37 4.08 -2.64
C VAL A 22 -6.47 3.67 -3.80
N GLU A 23 -5.33 4.33 -3.98
CA GLU A 23 -4.36 4.00 -5.03
C GLU A 23 -3.84 2.56 -4.91
N ASP A 24 -3.32 2.20 -3.73
CA ASP A 24 -2.68 0.91 -3.49
C ASP A 24 -3.66 -0.27 -3.67
N TRP A 25 -4.86 -0.16 -3.09
CA TRP A 25 -5.90 -1.19 -3.27
C TRP A 25 -6.45 -1.25 -4.70
N THR A 26 -6.49 -0.12 -5.42
CA THR A 26 -6.90 -0.10 -6.82
C THR A 26 -5.88 -0.82 -7.69
N LEU A 27 -4.59 -0.55 -7.50
CA LEU A 27 -3.51 -1.21 -8.23
C LEU A 27 -3.49 -2.72 -7.95
N PHE A 28 -3.63 -3.12 -6.69
CA PHE A 28 -3.76 -4.53 -6.31
C PHE A 28 -4.97 -5.19 -7.02
N SER A 29 -6.14 -4.53 -7.00
CA SER A 29 -7.36 -5.05 -7.63
C SER A 29 -7.22 -5.22 -9.14
N ILE A 30 -6.54 -4.29 -9.82
CA ILE A 30 -6.23 -4.40 -11.25
C ILE A 30 -5.33 -5.62 -11.50
N CYS A 31 -4.24 -5.76 -10.74
CA CYS A 31 -3.32 -6.89 -10.87
C CYS A 31 -4.00 -8.25 -10.61
N LEU A 32 -4.85 -8.32 -9.58
CA LEU A 32 -5.65 -9.50 -9.27
C LEU A 32 -6.58 -9.86 -10.43
N THR A 33 -7.31 -8.87 -10.96
CA THR A 33 -8.26 -9.07 -12.06
C THR A 33 -7.57 -9.56 -13.32
N LEU A 34 -6.45 -8.94 -13.70
CA LEU A 34 -5.66 -9.34 -14.86
C LEU A 34 -5.10 -10.76 -14.71
N THR A 35 -4.66 -11.13 -13.50
CA THR A 35 -4.18 -12.49 -13.21
C THR A 35 -5.31 -13.52 -13.34
N ILE A 36 -6.50 -13.23 -12.83
CA ILE A 36 -7.67 -14.11 -12.98
C ILE A 36 -8.01 -14.29 -14.46
N PHE A 37 -8.09 -13.21 -15.25
CA PHE A 37 -8.39 -13.30 -16.68
C PHE A 37 -7.32 -14.06 -17.44
N ARG A 38 -6.03 -13.85 -17.12
CA ARG A 38 -4.92 -14.60 -17.71
C ARG A 38 -5.06 -16.10 -17.41
N THR A 39 -5.26 -16.47 -16.16
CA THR A 39 -5.38 -17.88 -15.75
C THR A 39 -6.62 -18.53 -16.36
N TYR A 40 -7.75 -17.81 -16.42
CA TYR A 40 -8.95 -18.27 -17.10
C TYR A 40 -8.71 -18.49 -18.60
N GLY A 41 -8.09 -17.54 -19.30
CA GLY A 41 -7.76 -17.68 -20.72
C GLY A 41 -6.85 -18.88 -21.00
N ARG A 42 -5.84 -19.11 -20.17
CA ARG A 42 -4.92 -20.25 -20.31
C ARG A 42 -5.60 -21.58 -20.02
N THR A 43 -6.37 -21.68 -18.93
CA THR A 43 -7.12 -22.90 -18.61
C THR A 43 -8.16 -23.22 -19.69
N ARG A 44 -8.77 -22.21 -20.31
CA ARG A 44 -9.71 -22.40 -21.43
C ARG A 44 -9.03 -22.89 -22.70
N ASN A 45 -7.84 -22.37 -23.02
CA ASN A 45 -7.13 -22.65 -24.27
C ASN A 45 -6.27 -23.92 -24.22
N ALA A 46 -5.54 -24.13 -23.12
CA ALA A 46 -4.58 -25.21 -22.95
C ALA A 46 -5.04 -26.31 -21.98
N GLY A 47 -6.19 -26.13 -21.32
CA GLY A 47 -6.66 -27.01 -20.25
C GLY A 47 -5.87 -26.82 -18.96
N TRP A 48 -6.32 -27.47 -17.89
CA TRP A 48 -5.64 -27.42 -16.59
C TRP A 48 -4.25 -28.07 -16.60
N GLY A 49 -4.03 -29.06 -17.48
CA GLY A 49 -2.72 -29.70 -17.67
C GLY A 49 -1.71 -28.86 -18.50
N GLY A 50 -2.15 -27.75 -19.09
CA GLY A 50 -1.31 -26.85 -19.87
C GLY A 50 -0.76 -25.65 -19.09
N LEU A 51 -1.02 -25.58 -17.79
CA LEU A 51 -0.47 -24.54 -16.91
C LEU A 51 1.04 -24.73 -16.72
N GLN A 52 1.78 -23.65 -16.85
CA GLN A 52 3.23 -23.60 -16.72
C GLN A 52 3.62 -23.14 -15.31
N GLY A 53 4.90 -23.26 -14.95
CA GLY A 53 5.38 -22.88 -13.62
C GLY A 53 5.09 -21.42 -13.25
N ASP A 54 5.18 -20.51 -14.22
CA ASP A 54 4.87 -19.08 -14.04
C ASP A 54 3.39 -18.84 -13.72
N ASP A 55 2.48 -19.71 -14.17
CA ASP A 55 1.06 -19.64 -13.83
C ASP A 55 0.79 -19.91 -12.35
N TYR A 56 1.70 -20.60 -11.65
CA TYR A 56 1.62 -20.79 -10.20
C TYR A 56 2.35 -19.69 -9.45
N PHE A 57 3.53 -19.29 -9.93
CA PHE A 57 4.31 -18.23 -9.30
C PHE A 57 3.58 -16.90 -9.24
N ILE A 58 2.74 -16.58 -10.23
CA ILE A 58 1.97 -15.33 -10.21
C ILE A 58 0.97 -15.28 -9.03
N PHE A 59 0.39 -16.41 -8.62
CA PHE A 59 -0.48 -16.44 -7.44
C PHE A 59 0.30 -16.31 -6.14
N VAL A 60 1.51 -16.88 -6.07
CA VAL A 60 2.43 -16.65 -4.94
C VAL A 60 2.79 -15.16 -4.85
N ALA A 61 3.11 -14.53 -5.98
CA ALA A 61 3.36 -13.09 -6.04
C ALA A 61 2.13 -12.26 -5.60
N LEU A 62 0.91 -12.67 -5.99
CA LEU A 62 -0.32 -12.02 -5.52
C LEU A 62 -0.52 -12.13 -4.00
N VAL A 63 -0.13 -13.23 -3.37
CA VAL A 63 -0.18 -13.37 -1.91
C VAL A 63 0.78 -12.38 -1.25
N PHE A 64 2.00 -12.25 -1.77
CA PHE A 64 2.95 -11.25 -1.27
C PHE A 64 2.45 -9.83 -1.49
N TYR A 65 1.88 -9.52 -2.65
CA TYR A 65 1.31 -8.21 -2.92
C TYR A 65 0.15 -7.91 -1.96
N ALA A 66 -0.78 -8.85 -1.75
CA ALA A 66 -1.85 -8.67 -0.77
C ALA A 66 -1.31 -8.41 0.64
N ALA A 67 -0.26 -9.13 1.04
CA ALA A 67 0.40 -8.91 2.32
C ALA A 67 1.06 -7.53 2.40
N GLU A 68 1.77 -7.09 1.36
CA GLU A 68 2.40 -5.78 1.26
C GLU A 68 1.36 -4.64 1.33
N THR A 69 0.30 -4.69 0.51
CA THR A 69 -0.80 -3.72 0.52
C THR A 69 -1.49 -3.66 1.88
N THR A 70 -1.66 -4.81 2.55
CA THR A 70 -2.22 -4.86 3.91
C THR A 70 -1.27 -4.21 4.93
N LEU A 71 0.02 -4.52 4.87
CA LEU A 71 1.02 -3.92 5.75
C LEU A 71 1.12 -2.40 5.54
N ALA A 72 1.08 -1.94 4.30
CA ALA A 72 1.09 -0.53 3.96
C ALA A 72 -0.11 0.22 4.55
N TYR A 73 -1.31 -0.37 4.47
CA TYR A 73 -2.50 0.15 5.15
C TYR A 73 -2.32 0.21 6.68
N LEU A 74 -1.83 -0.87 7.29
CA LEU A 74 -1.62 -0.95 8.74
C LEU A 74 -0.59 0.08 9.23
N VAL A 75 0.50 0.30 8.50
CA VAL A 75 1.48 1.35 8.82
C VAL A 75 0.83 2.72 8.79
N GLY A 76 0.03 3.01 7.76
CA GLY A 76 -0.72 4.26 7.69
C GLY A 76 -1.68 4.46 8.87
N ALA A 77 -2.36 3.39 9.31
CA ALA A 77 -3.26 3.43 10.46
C ALA A 77 -2.50 3.63 11.79
N VAL A 78 -1.39 2.93 12.01
CA VAL A 78 -0.56 3.05 13.23
C VAL A 78 0.15 4.41 13.30
N ALA A 79 0.62 4.92 12.17
CA ALA A 79 1.25 6.23 12.07
C ALA A 79 0.23 7.39 12.12
N MET A 80 -1.07 7.12 12.30
CA MET A 80 -2.13 8.14 12.28
C MET A 80 -2.11 9.00 11.01
N GLY A 81 -1.84 8.37 9.86
CA GLY A 81 -1.70 9.06 8.57
C GLY A 81 -0.40 9.83 8.39
N LEU A 82 0.53 9.78 9.36
CA LEU A 82 1.82 10.47 9.27
C LEU A 82 2.90 9.63 8.59
N ALA A 83 2.57 8.48 7.99
CA ALA A 83 3.55 7.64 7.29
C ALA A 83 4.37 8.46 6.26
N ASN A 84 5.64 8.09 6.11
CA ASN A 84 6.64 8.89 5.38
C ASN A 84 6.53 8.81 3.85
N ASN A 85 5.57 8.02 3.34
CA ASN A 85 5.36 7.62 1.94
C ASN A 85 5.08 8.79 0.98
N GLY A 86 4.69 9.97 1.50
CA GLY A 86 4.37 11.18 0.73
C GLY A 86 5.19 12.41 1.11
N MET A 87 6.26 12.24 1.89
CA MET A 87 7.03 13.34 2.44
C MET A 87 8.20 13.75 1.53
N THR A 88 8.30 15.03 1.20
CA THR A 88 9.46 15.56 0.46
C THR A 88 10.73 15.55 1.32
N LYS A 89 11.89 15.67 0.67
CA LYS A 89 13.16 15.71 1.39
C LYS A 89 13.23 16.93 2.32
N GLU A 90 12.76 18.08 1.86
CA GLU A 90 12.74 19.34 2.62
C GLU A 90 11.81 19.21 3.83
N GLN A 91 10.63 18.60 3.66
CA GLN A 91 9.72 18.34 4.77
C GLN A 91 10.35 17.40 5.81
N ARG A 92 11.08 16.37 5.38
CA ARG A 92 11.77 15.43 6.27
C ARG A 92 12.87 16.10 7.09
N GLU A 93 13.60 17.04 6.48
CA GLU A 93 14.65 17.81 7.13
C GLU A 93 14.11 18.76 8.21
N THR A 94 12.83 19.14 8.15
CA THR A 94 12.18 19.99 9.16
C THR A 94 11.64 19.26 10.39
N ILE A 95 11.67 17.92 10.41
CA ILE A 95 11.19 17.13 11.55
C ILE A 95 12.17 17.21 12.71
N ASP A 96 11.68 17.51 13.91
CA ASP A 96 12.46 17.40 15.16
C ASP A 96 12.78 15.92 15.46
N PRO A 97 14.06 15.50 15.46
CA PRO A 97 14.45 14.11 15.74
C PRO A 97 14.07 13.63 17.15
N ASN A 98 13.80 14.56 18.08
CA ASN A 98 13.40 14.24 19.45
C ASN A 98 11.87 14.35 19.67
N GLY A 99 11.12 14.67 18.60
CA GLY A 99 9.67 14.87 18.66
C GLY A 99 8.86 13.58 18.50
N GLU A 100 7.62 13.58 19.01
CA GLU A 100 6.67 12.46 18.84
C GLU A 100 6.35 12.18 17.37
N GLU A 101 6.34 13.21 16.53
CA GLU A 101 6.13 13.09 15.08
C GLU A 101 7.23 12.25 14.40
N TYR A 102 8.47 12.32 14.89
CA TYR A 102 9.57 11.48 14.41
C TYR A 102 9.41 10.03 14.87
N ARG A 103 8.90 9.81 16.08
CA ARG A 103 8.68 8.48 16.67
C ARG A 103 7.54 7.68 16.03
N LEU A 104 6.57 8.36 15.45
CA LEU A 104 5.38 7.74 14.84
C LEU A 104 5.56 7.36 13.37
N ARG A 105 6.76 7.59 12.80
CA ARG A 105 7.06 7.48 11.37
C ARG A 105 8.07 6.40 11.00
#